data_AF-A0A0S7ESJ6-F1
#
_entry.id   AF-A0A0S7ESJ6-F1
#
_cell.length_a   1.000
_cell.length_b   1.000
_cell.length_c   1.000
_cell.angle_alpha   90.00
_cell.angle_beta   90.00
_cell.angle_gamma   90.00
#
_symmetry.space_group_name_H-M   'P 1'
#
loop_
_entity.id
_entity.type
_entity.pdbx_description
1 polymer ?
#
loop_
_entity_poly.entity_id
_entity_poly.type
_entity_poly.pdbx_seq_one_letter_code
_entity_poly.pdbx_strand_id
1 'polypeptide(L)'
;DKLLMTVEQPAQANISNICTGLEILCFLLTVLQSPAILAHFKPLQRGIAACMTCGNTKILRAVHSLLSRLMSIFPTEPSTSSVASKYEELESLYAAVGKVIYEGLTNYEKATSNTNPTQLFGTLMILKSACSYNASYIDRL
;
A
#
# COMPACT_ATOMS: atom_id res chain seq x y z
N ASP A 1 6.18 -3.40 -13.09
CA ASP A 1 5.78 -4.29 -11.98
C ASP A 1 6.79 -5.43 -11.74
N LYS A 2 7.37 -6.05 -12.79
CA LYS A 2 8.35 -7.15 -12.66
C LYS A 2 9.43 -6.95 -11.59
N LEU A 3 10.04 -5.75 -11.51
CA LEU A 3 11.03 -5.42 -10.48
C LEU A 3 10.45 -5.53 -9.05
N LEU A 4 9.26 -4.97 -8.82
CA LEU A 4 8.61 -4.97 -7.51
C LEU A 4 8.15 -6.38 -7.12
N MET A 5 7.75 -7.20 -8.09
CA MET A 5 7.32 -8.58 -7.85
C MET A 5 8.49 -9.49 -7.44
N THR A 6 9.75 -9.11 -7.69
CA THR A 6 10.92 -9.87 -7.19
C THR A 6 10.97 -9.94 -5.66
N VAL A 7 10.22 -9.06 -4.97
CA VAL A 7 10.11 -9.08 -3.51
C VAL A 7 9.52 -10.39 -2.97
N GLU A 8 8.73 -11.11 -3.77
CA GLU A 8 8.16 -12.41 -3.42
C GLU A 8 9.20 -13.54 -3.46
N GLN A 9 10.40 -13.28 -4.01
CA GLN A 9 11.52 -14.22 -4.08
C GLN A 9 12.70 -13.64 -3.28
N PRO A 10 12.77 -13.85 -1.96
CA PRO A 10 13.74 -13.19 -1.08
C PRO A 10 15.21 -13.40 -1.50
N ALA A 11 15.53 -14.55 -2.10
CA ALA A 11 16.87 -14.88 -2.58
C ALA A 11 17.29 -14.09 -3.84
N GLN A 12 16.35 -13.53 -4.59
CA GLN A 12 16.58 -12.74 -5.81
C GLN A 12 16.15 -11.28 -5.66
N ALA A 13 15.53 -10.93 -4.53
CA ALA A 13 15.00 -9.60 -4.26
C ALA A 13 16.14 -8.59 -4.08
N ASN A 14 16.33 -7.70 -5.06
CA ASN A 14 17.22 -6.55 -4.91
C ASN A 14 16.49 -5.43 -4.16
N ILE A 15 16.59 -5.46 -2.83
CA ILE A 15 15.93 -4.51 -1.92
C ILE A 15 16.28 -3.05 -2.29
N SER A 16 17.53 -2.77 -2.69
CA SER A 16 17.96 -1.42 -3.07
C SER A 16 17.17 -0.93 -4.29
N ASN A 17 17.12 -1.75 -5.34
CA ASN A 17 16.42 -1.39 -6.58
C ASN A 17 14.91 -1.26 -6.36
N ILE A 18 14.32 -2.10 -5.50
CA ILE A 18 12.90 -2.01 -5.15
C ILE A 18 12.62 -0.68 -4.43
N CYS A 19 13.41 -0.31 -3.42
CA CYS A 19 13.27 0.97 -2.72
C CYS A 19 13.42 2.16 -3.68
N THR A 20 14.47 2.16 -4.51
CA THR A 20 14.67 3.21 -5.52
C THR A 20 13.49 3.29 -6.50
N GLY A 21 12.95 2.15 -6.94
CA GLY A 21 11.76 2.11 -7.79
C GLY A 21 10.55 2.74 -7.11
N LEU A 22 10.29 2.43 -5.83
CA LEU A 22 9.21 3.03 -5.06
C LEU A 22 9.40 4.53 -4.82
N GLU A 23 10.63 4.99 -4.59
CA GLU A 23 10.97 6.41 -4.45
C GLU A 23 10.76 7.17 -5.77
N ILE A 24 11.17 6.59 -6.90
CA ILE A 24 10.90 7.17 -8.22
C ILE A 24 9.39 7.28 -8.46
N LEU A 25 8.61 6.25 -8.12
CA LEU A 25 7.16 6.31 -8.22
C LEU A 25 6.58 7.42 -7.35
N CYS A 26 7.10 7.59 -6.13
CA CYS A 26 6.68 8.66 -5.22
C CYS A 26 7.02 10.05 -5.80
N PHE A 27 8.18 10.20 -6.44
CA PHE A 27 8.55 11.42 -7.17
C PHE A 27 7.64 11.67 -8.37
N LEU A 28 7.32 10.64 -9.16
CA LEU A 28 6.43 10.74 -10.32
C LEU A 28 5.04 11.26 -9.93
N LEU A 29 4.54 10.91 -8.74
CA LEU A 29 3.29 11.48 -8.21
C LEU A 29 3.32 13.00 -8.04
N THR A 30 4.50 13.62 -7.93
CA THR A 30 4.63 15.08 -7.75
C THR A 30 4.76 15.86 -9.06
N VAL A 31 5.10 15.17 -10.16
CA VAL A 31 5.39 15.81 -11.46
C VAL A 31 4.38 15.45 -12.54
N LEU A 32 3.72 14.30 -12.45
CA LEU A 32 2.73 13.85 -13.43
C LEU A 32 1.35 14.43 -13.15
N GLN A 33 0.57 14.64 -14.22
CA GLN A 33 -0.85 14.99 -14.12
C GLN A 33 -1.69 13.77 -13.71
N SER A 34 -2.83 14.02 -13.07
CA SER A 34 -3.69 12.96 -12.52
C SER A 34 -4.04 11.83 -13.50
N PRO A 35 -4.42 12.09 -14.77
CA PRO A 35 -4.74 11.01 -15.72
C PRO A 35 -3.52 10.11 -16.03
N ALA A 36 -2.33 10.71 -16.14
CA ALA A 36 -1.10 9.96 -16.38
C ALA A 36 -0.73 9.08 -15.18
N ILE A 37 -0.93 9.60 -13.96
CA ILE A 37 -0.72 8.81 -12.74
C ILE A 37 -1.62 7.58 -12.75
N LEU A 38 -2.93 7.74 -12.96
CA LEU A 38 -3.89 6.63 -12.98
C LEU A 38 -3.52 5.57 -14.02
N ALA A 39 -3.19 5.99 -15.25
CA ALA A 39 -2.79 5.10 -16.33
C ALA A 39 -1.51 4.30 -16.00
N HIS A 40 -0.49 4.95 -15.42
CA HIS A 40 0.78 4.29 -15.08
C HIS A 40 0.71 3.44 -13.82
N PHE A 41 -0.10 3.82 -12.83
CA PHE A 41 -0.24 3.06 -11.59
C PHE A 41 -1.08 1.81 -11.76
N LYS A 42 -2.05 1.80 -12.68
CA LYS A 42 -2.92 0.64 -12.94
C LYS A 42 -2.16 -0.70 -13.07
N PRO A 43 -1.13 -0.85 -13.92
CA PRO A 43 -0.35 -2.09 -14.02
C PRO A 43 0.62 -2.33 -12.84
N LEU A 44 0.93 -1.31 -12.04
CA LEU A 44 1.89 -1.40 -10.93
C LEU A 44 1.27 -1.88 -9.61
N GLN A 45 -0.05 -1.86 -9.50
CA GLN A 45 -0.78 -2.19 -8.27
C GLN A 45 -0.37 -3.55 -7.70
N ARG A 46 -0.23 -4.58 -8.55
CA ARG A 46 0.21 -5.91 -8.12
C ARG A 46 1.62 -5.87 -7.49
N GLY A 47 2.54 -5.17 -8.14
CA GLY A 47 3.90 -4.92 -7.65
C GLY A 47 3.91 -4.26 -6.27
N ILE A 48 3.13 -3.19 -6.12
CA ILE A 48 3.03 -2.44 -4.86
C ILE A 48 2.39 -3.31 -3.77
N ALA A 49 1.37 -4.11 -4.11
CA ALA A 49 0.70 -5.00 -3.16
C ALA A 49 1.64 -6.06 -2.58
N ALA A 50 2.48 -6.70 -3.40
CA ALA A 50 3.50 -7.62 -2.88
C ALA A 50 4.53 -6.92 -1.98
N CYS A 51 4.87 -5.66 -2.28
CA CYS A 51 5.76 -4.87 -1.42
C CYS A 51 5.13 -4.56 -0.04
N MET A 52 3.79 -4.50 0.08
CA MET A 52 3.11 -4.31 1.36
C MET A 52 3.26 -5.52 2.31
N THR A 53 3.49 -6.72 1.79
CA THR A 53 3.52 -7.96 2.56
C THR A 53 4.93 -8.54 2.73
N CYS A 54 5.96 -7.92 2.16
CA CYS A 54 7.30 -8.50 2.03
C CYS A 54 8.16 -8.59 3.31
N GLY A 55 7.66 -8.17 4.47
CA GLY A 55 8.38 -8.21 5.75
C GLY A 55 9.62 -7.31 5.87
N ASN A 56 10.10 -6.70 4.78
CA ASN A 56 11.27 -5.82 4.80
C ASN A 56 10.89 -4.38 5.19
N THR A 57 11.39 -3.92 6.34
CA THR A 57 11.04 -2.59 6.88
C THR A 57 11.45 -1.42 5.99
N LYS A 58 12.51 -1.53 5.17
CA LYS A 58 12.91 -0.46 4.23
C LYS A 58 11.88 -0.32 3.12
N ILE A 59 11.47 -1.44 2.53
CA ILE A 59 10.45 -1.48 1.49
C ILE A 59 9.11 -0.97 2.06
N LEU A 60 8.72 -1.43 3.25
CA LEU A 60 7.49 -0.99 3.92
C LEU A 60 7.45 0.53 4.15
N ARG A 61 8.57 1.17 4.52
CA ARG A 61 8.65 2.64 4.65
C ARG A 61 8.49 3.35 3.31
N ALA A 62 9.10 2.83 2.25
CA ALA A 62 8.95 3.39 0.90
C ALA A 62 7.50 3.26 0.41
N VAL A 63 6.87 2.09 0.65
CA VAL A 63 5.45 1.86 0.32
C VAL A 63 4.54 2.80 1.12
N HIS A 64 4.74 2.96 2.43
CA HIS A 64 3.97 3.94 3.22
C HIS A 64 4.04 5.34 2.61
N SER A 65 5.24 5.80 2.27
CA SER A 65 5.44 7.14 1.70
C SER A 65 4.73 7.29 0.35
N LEU A 66 4.78 6.26 -0.49
CA LEU A 66 4.07 6.19 -1.76
C LEU A 66 2.55 6.23 -1.57
N LEU A 67 2.01 5.38 -0.69
CA LEU A 67 0.56 5.28 -0.43
C LEU A 67 0.00 6.55 0.19
N SER A 68 0.68 7.13 1.19
CA SER A 68 0.27 8.40 1.79
C SER A 68 0.15 9.48 0.72
N ARG A 69 1.14 9.60 -0.17
CA ARG A 69 1.09 10.59 -1.25
C ARG A 69 0.02 10.28 -2.28
N LEU A 70 -0.12 9.02 -2.70
CA LEU A 70 -1.15 8.62 -3.65
C LEU A 70 -2.55 8.92 -3.11
N MET A 71 -2.84 8.58 -1.86
CA MET A 71 -4.12 8.83 -1.21
C MET A 71 -4.38 10.31 -0.94
N SER A 72 -3.34 11.14 -0.82
CA SER A 72 -3.49 12.60 -0.76
C SER A 72 -4.02 13.20 -2.06
N ILE A 73 -3.66 12.60 -3.20
CA ILE A 73 -4.06 13.04 -4.54
C ILE A 73 -5.39 12.36 -4.94
N PHE A 74 -5.53 11.09 -4.58
CA PHE A 74 -6.67 10.23 -4.91
C PHE A 74 -7.26 9.59 -3.64
N PRO A 75 -8.00 10.34 -2.80
CA PRO A 75 -8.53 9.80 -1.56
C PRO A 75 -9.43 8.59 -1.77
N THR A 76 -9.41 7.66 -0.82
CA THR A 76 -10.31 6.50 -0.79
C THR A 76 -11.73 6.97 -0.47
N GLU A 77 -12.70 6.64 -1.31
CA GLU A 77 -14.10 7.00 -1.09
C GLU A 77 -14.69 6.24 0.12
N PRO A 78 -15.74 6.77 0.77
CA PRO A 78 -16.47 6.04 1.79
C PRO A 78 -17.21 4.85 1.20
N SER A 79 -17.16 3.70 1.89
CA SER A 79 -17.82 2.44 1.53
C SER A 79 -19.36 2.54 1.37
N THR A 80 -19.95 3.71 1.66
CA THR A 80 -21.40 3.99 1.58
C THR A 80 -21.82 4.73 0.30
N SER A 81 -20.90 5.11 -0.59
CA SER A 81 -21.26 5.80 -1.83
C SER A 81 -21.83 4.83 -2.87
N SER A 82 -23.05 5.08 -3.34
CA SER A 82 -23.69 4.38 -4.46
C SER A 82 -23.21 4.85 -5.85
N VAL A 83 -22.20 5.73 -5.89
CA VAL A 83 -21.58 6.25 -7.10
C VAL A 83 -20.35 5.39 -7.41
N ALA A 84 -20.15 5.06 -8.69
CA ALA A 84 -18.96 4.34 -9.15
C ALA A 84 -17.68 5.03 -8.64
N SER A 85 -16.68 4.24 -8.23
CA SER A 85 -15.43 4.74 -7.66
C SER A 85 -14.83 5.82 -8.57
N LYS A 86 -14.67 7.04 -8.05
CA LYS A 86 -14.10 8.17 -8.81
C LYS A 86 -12.71 7.85 -9.41
N TYR A 87 -12.01 6.86 -8.85
CA TYR A 87 -10.70 6.39 -9.29
C TYR A 87 -10.69 4.86 -9.42
N GLU A 88 -11.53 4.30 -10.31
CA GLU A 88 -11.64 2.86 -10.59
C GLU A 88 -10.26 2.21 -10.85
N GLU A 89 -9.33 2.93 -11.48
CA GLU A 89 -7.98 2.42 -11.75
C GLU A 89 -7.19 2.07 -10.50
N LEU A 90 -7.54 2.59 -9.32
CA LEU A 90 -6.87 2.33 -8.04
C LEU A 90 -7.63 1.37 -7.12
N GLU A 91 -8.79 0.88 -7.54
CA GLU A 91 -9.68 0.07 -6.70
C GLU A 91 -8.98 -1.20 -6.19
N SER A 92 -8.25 -1.90 -7.06
CA SER A 92 -7.55 -3.13 -6.68
C SER A 92 -6.44 -2.90 -5.65
N LEU A 93 -5.76 -1.76 -5.72
CA LEU A 93 -4.72 -1.37 -4.76
C LEU A 93 -5.35 -1.02 -3.42
N TYR A 94 -6.44 -0.26 -3.40
CA TYR A 94 -7.12 0.11 -2.16
C TYR A 94 -7.80 -1.08 -1.49
N ALA A 95 -8.33 -2.03 -2.26
CA ALA A 95 -8.79 -3.31 -1.74
C ALA A 95 -7.63 -4.12 -1.12
N ALA A 96 -6.45 -4.14 -1.75
CA ALA A 96 -5.27 -4.79 -1.20
C ALA A 96 -4.79 -4.13 0.10
N VAL A 97 -4.81 -2.79 0.19
CA VAL A 97 -4.51 -2.04 1.42
C VAL A 97 -5.46 -2.47 2.54
N GLY A 98 -6.77 -2.45 2.29
CA GLY A 98 -7.77 -2.85 3.28
C GLY A 98 -7.58 -4.29 3.74
N LYS A 99 -7.32 -5.20 2.80
CA LYS A 99 -7.02 -6.61 3.10
C LYS A 99 -5.79 -6.77 4.00
N VAL A 100 -4.66 -6.13 3.67
CA VAL A 100 -3.42 -6.21 4.48
C VAL A 100 -3.65 -5.70 5.90
N ILE A 101 -4.45 -4.64 6.05
CA ILE A 101 -4.81 -4.11 7.37
C ILE A 101 -5.67 -5.12 8.13
N TYR A 102 -6.77 -5.56 7.54
CA TYR A 102 -7.72 -6.47 8.17
C TYR A 102 -7.08 -7.80 8.57
N GLU A 103 -6.36 -8.44 7.65
CA GLU A 103 -5.66 -9.71 7.92
C GLU A 103 -4.58 -9.54 8.97
N GLY A 104 -3.83 -8.43 8.93
CA GLY A 104 -2.79 -8.13 9.91
C GLY A 104 -3.33 -7.97 11.33
N LEU A 105 -4.43 -7.22 11.49
CA LEU A 105 -5.10 -7.03 12.78
C LEU A 105 -5.72 -8.35 13.28
N THR A 106 -6.42 -9.08 12.40
CA THR A 106 -7.02 -10.39 12.73
C THR A 106 -5.95 -11.40 13.18
N ASN A 107 -4.81 -11.43 12.49
CA ASN A 107 -3.70 -12.33 12.85
C ASN A 107 -3.06 -11.94 14.18
N TYR A 108 -2.97 -10.64 14.48
CA TYR A 108 -2.50 -10.16 15.77
C TYR A 108 -3.43 -10.56 16.91
N GLU A 109 -4.74 -10.41 16.74
CA GLU A 109 -5.74 -10.83 17.75
C GLU A 109 -5.73 -12.33 18.02
N LYS A 110 -5.53 -13.15 16.99
CA LYS A 110 -5.46 -14.61 17.11
C LYS A 110 -4.16 -15.11 17.75
N ALA A 111 -3.10 -14.31 17.78
CA ALA A 111 -1.81 -14.70 18.35
C ALA A 111 -1.87 -14.64 19.89
N THR A 112 -2.27 -15.74 20.53
CA THR A 112 -2.63 -15.78 21.96
C THR A 112 -1.43 -15.78 22.93
N SER A 113 -0.17 -15.93 22.49
CA SER A 113 0.95 -16.09 23.45
C SER A 113 2.39 -15.81 22.96
N ASN A 114 2.63 -15.40 21.71
CA ASN A 114 3.99 -15.15 21.22
C ASN A 114 4.05 -14.13 20.07
N THR A 115 3.39 -12.99 20.27
CA THR A 115 3.23 -11.97 19.23
C THR A 115 4.55 -11.22 19.06
N ASN A 116 5.32 -11.57 18.04
CA ASN A 116 6.48 -10.80 17.65
C ASN A 116 6.01 -9.41 17.16
N PRO A 117 6.30 -8.31 17.87
CA PRO A 117 5.78 -6.97 17.55
C PRO A 117 6.15 -6.50 16.14
N THR A 118 7.21 -7.07 15.57
CA THR A 118 7.66 -6.76 14.20
C THR A 118 6.70 -7.25 13.11
N GLN A 119 5.84 -8.23 13.38
CA GLN A 119 4.83 -8.72 12.43
C GLN A 119 3.72 -7.68 12.21
N LEU A 120 3.36 -6.94 13.25
CA LEU A 120 2.33 -5.91 13.20
C LEU A 120 2.85 -4.59 12.59
N PHE A 121 4.17 -4.39 12.54
CA PHE A 121 4.79 -3.17 12.04
C PHE A 121 4.34 -2.83 10.60
N GLY A 122 4.34 -3.82 9.70
CA GLY A 122 3.90 -3.61 8.32
C GLY A 122 2.44 -3.16 8.24
N THR A 123 1.55 -3.89 8.92
CA THR A 123 0.13 -3.58 9.05
C THR A 123 -0.11 -2.15 9.55
N LEU A 124 0.55 -1.75 10.64
CA LEU A 124 0.39 -0.40 11.20
C LEU A 124 0.95 0.70 10.31
N MET A 125 2.05 0.44 9.59
CA MET A 125 2.59 1.38 8.61
C MET A 125 1.59 1.58 7.47
N ILE A 126 1.01 0.52 6.92
CA ILE A 126 0.01 0.64 5.87
C ILE A 126 -1.26 1.33 6.39
N LEU A 127 -1.76 0.97 7.57
CA LEU A 127 -2.88 1.64 8.23
C LEU A 127 -2.63 3.14 8.42
N LYS A 128 -1.43 3.51 8.91
CA LYS A 128 -1.05 4.92 9.07
C LYS A 128 -1.12 5.69 7.75
N SER A 129 -0.70 5.08 6.64
CA SER A 129 -0.78 5.74 5.33
C SER A 129 -2.23 6.02 4.91
N ALA A 130 -3.14 5.07 5.16
CA ALA A 130 -4.56 5.20 4.88
C ALA A 130 -5.24 6.25 5.76
N CYS A 131 -4.91 6.27 7.06
CA CYS A 131 -5.49 7.23 8.01
C CYS A 131 -4.98 8.66 7.82
N SER A 132 -3.81 8.85 7.19
CA SER A 132 -3.18 10.18 7.03
C SER A 132 -4.08 11.18 6.27
N TYR A 133 -4.95 10.69 5.39
CA TYR A 133 -5.86 11.51 4.58
C TYR A 133 -7.33 11.13 4.74
N ASN A 134 -7.61 10.17 5.62
CA ASN A 134 -8.96 9.74 5.94
C ASN A 134 -9.00 9.21 7.37
N ALA A 135 -9.22 10.10 8.35
CA ALA A 135 -9.17 9.73 9.77
C ALA A 135 -10.18 8.63 10.14
N SER A 136 -11.32 8.59 9.45
CA SER A 136 -12.36 7.57 9.59
C SER A 136 -12.12 6.34 8.70
N TYR A 137 -10.89 6.13 8.19
CA TYR A 137 -10.59 4.96 7.37
C TYR A 137 -10.81 3.65 8.13
N ILE A 138 -10.38 3.61 9.40
CA ILE A 138 -10.54 2.42 10.24
C ILE A 138 -12.00 2.12 10.58
N ASP A 139 -12.83 3.15 10.74
CA ASP A 139 -14.26 2.99 11.03
C ASP A 139 -15.06 2.43 9.84
N ARG A 140 -14.46 2.45 8.64
CA ARG A 140 -15.06 2.01 7.37
C ARG A 140 -14.50 0.67 6.86
N LEU A 141 -13.52 0.11 7.57
CA LEU A 141 -12.90 -1.19 7.28
C LEU A 141 -13.81 -2.34 7.77
#